data_AF-A0A0D8B605-F1
#
_entry.id   AF-A0A0D8B605-F1
#
_cell.length_a   1.000
_cell.length_b   1.000
_cell.length_c   1.000
_cell.angle_alpha   90.00
_cell.angle_beta   90.00
_cell.angle_gamma   90.00
#
_symmetry.space_group_name_H-M   'P 1'
#
loop_
_entity.id
_entity.type
_entity.pdbx_description
1 polymer ?
#
loop_
_entity_poly.entity_id
_entity_poly.type
_entity_poly.pdbx_seq_one_letter_code
_entity_poly.pdbx_strand_id
1 'polypeptide(L)'
;MTAVRTGSIAGQRSAEVRRASAMPVLASRVDATGEQARRNAEGHWHAVTDLQERLAVAAVGGSEQARARHVARGKLLPRDRVDALLDRGSPFLELSPLAANGLYDDPVPGAGIITGIGRIAGRECVVVANDATVKGGTYYPLTVKKHLRAQEVALHNRLPCVYLVDSGGAFLPLQDQVFPDREHFGRIFFNQARMSSLGIAQIAAVLGSCTAGGAYVPAMADEAVIVRDQGTIFLGGPPLVKAATGEVVTAEELGGGLLHARTSGVTDHLAEDDAHALRIVRSIVANLAPRAPRPWAVEPAEEPAVDPAGLYAAVPTDSRTPYDVREVIARVVDGSR
;
A
#
# COMPACT_ATOMS: atom_id res chain seq x y z
N MET A 1 79.61 27.14 11.34
CA MET A 1 79.20 25.73 11.57
C MET A 1 77.87 25.81 12.30
N THR A 2 76.71 25.45 11.75
CA THR A 2 76.36 24.16 11.15
C THR A 2 75.12 24.36 10.28
N ALA A 3 75.11 23.78 9.07
CA ALA A 3 73.98 23.86 8.14
C ALA A 3 72.81 22.97 8.62
N VAL A 4 71.60 23.52 8.66
CA VAL A 4 70.37 22.74 8.89
C VAL A 4 69.69 22.49 7.55
N ARG A 5 69.62 21.21 7.18
CA ARG A 5 68.96 20.71 5.97
C ARG A 5 67.45 20.88 6.07
N THR A 6 66.86 21.49 5.05
CA THR A 6 65.43 21.44 4.71
C THR A 6 65.06 20.05 4.21
N GLY A 7 64.25 19.31 4.98
CA GLY A 7 63.65 18.04 4.57
C GLY A 7 62.16 18.20 4.29
N SER A 8 61.75 17.85 3.07
CA SER A 8 60.37 17.87 2.56
C SER A 8 59.44 16.91 3.33
N ILE A 9 58.37 17.45 3.92
CA ILE A 9 57.28 16.68 4.58
C ILE A 9 56.05 16.57 3.66
N ALA A 10 56.22 16.77 2.34
CA ALA A 10 55.09 16.79 1.40
C ALA A 10 54.73 15.43 0.78
N GLY A 11 55.45 14.34 1.11
CA GLY A 11 55.35 13.08 0.38
C GLY A 11 54.63 11.91 1.04
N GLN A 12 54.16 12.02 2.29
CA GLN A 12 53.69 10.84 3.06
C GLN A 12 52.23 10.90 3.53
N ARG A 13 51.49 11.99 3.31
CA ARG A 13 50.06 12.10 3.71
C ARG A 13 49.05 11.69 2.64
N SER A 14 49.49 11.29 1.45
CA SER A 14 48.62 10.94 0.32
C SER A 14 48.42 9.44 0.11
N ALA A 15 49.09 8.57 0.89
CA ALA A 15 48.98 7.12 0.76
C ALA A 15 48.10 6.42 1.83
N GLU A 16 47.64 7.14 2.86
CA GLU A 16 46.92 6.55 4.00
C GLU A 16 45.37 6.63 3.92
N VAL A 17 44.81 7.20 2.84
CA VAL A 17 43.35 7.39 2.69
C VAL A 17 42.67 6.31 1.82
N ARG A 18 43.33 5.16 1.57
CA ARG A 18 42.75 4.04 0.82
C ARG A 18 42.96 2.68 1.49
N ARG A 19 42.51 2.55 2.73
CA ARG A 19 41.94 1.29 3.20
C ARG A 19 40.48 1.54 3.52
N ALA A 20 39.64 1.45 2.49
CA ALA A 20 38.29 0.96 2.72
C ALA A 20 38.46 -0.32 3.53
N SER A 21 38.00 -0.33 4.78
CA SER A 21 37.91 -1.54 5.57
C SER A 21 37.03 -2.49 4.77
N ALA A 22 37.64 -3.42 4.04
CA ALA A 22 36.91 -4.40 3.25
C ALA A 22 36.07 -5.21 4.25
N MET A 23 34.77 -4.94 4.29
CA MET A 23 33.85 -5.72 5.11
C MET A 23 33.98 -7.19 4.68
N PRO A 24 34.12 -8.11 5.63
CA PRO A 24 34.39 -9.50 5.32
C PRO A 24 33.20 -10.12 4.59
N VAL A 25 33.45 -10.73 3.43
CA VAL A 25 32.42 -11.44 2.66
C VAL A 25 32.00 -12.70 3.41
N LEU A 26 30.71 -12.86 3.63
CA LEU A 26 30.12 -14.05 4.23
C LEU A 26 30.06 -15.17 3.18
N ALA A 27 30.75 -16.28 3.45
CA ALA A 27 30.67 -17.49 2.63
C ALA A 27 29.62 -18.45 3.19
N SER A 28 28.84 -19.08 2.30
CA SER A 28 27.89 -20.14 2.64
C SER A 28 28.63 -21.40 3.10
N ARG A 29 28.17 -22.00 4.20
CA ARG A 29 28.60 -23.31 4.71
C ARG A 29 27.56 -24.40 4.45
N VAL A 30 26.41 -24.04 3.90
CA VAL A 30 25.36 -24.99 3.53
C VAL A 30 25.84 -25.85 2.37
N ASP A 31 25.87 -27.17 2.59
CA ASP A 31 25.99 -28.15 1.51
C ASP A 31 24.65 -28.25 0.78
N ALA A 32 24.53 -27.53 -0.34
CA ALA A 32 23.32 -27.49 -1.15
C ALA A 32 22.91 -28.85 -1.72
N THR A 33 23.83 -29.82 -1.78
CA THR A 33 23.56 -31.18 -2.27
C THR A 33 23.19 -32.16 -1.15
N GLY A 34 23.36 -31.74 0.10
CA GLY A 34 23.09 -32.56 1.28
C GLY A 34 21.60 -32.87 1.45
N GLU A 35 21.31 -34.00 2.09
CA GLU A 35 19.93 -34.45 2.34
C GLU A 35 19.12 -33.43 3.13
N GLN A 36 19.73 -32.79 4.14
CA GLN A 36 19.06 -31.77 4.95
C GLN A 36 18.66 -30.55 4.11
N ALA A 37 19.55 -30.08 3.24
CA ALA A 37 19.30 -28.93 2.37
C ALA A 37 18.16 -29.22 1.38
N ARG A 38 18.12 -30.44 0.83
CA ARG A 38 17.02 -30.87 -0.05
C ARG A 38 15.68 -30.95 0.71
N ARG A 39 15.66 -31.52 1.91
CA ARG A 39 14.45 -31.58 2.76
C ARG A 39 13.93 -30.19 3.14
N ASN A 40 14.83 -29.27 3.49
CA ASN A 40 14.47 -27.88 3.78
C ASN A 40 13.84 -27.23 2.55
N ALA A 41 14.49 -27.35 1.39
CA ALA A 41 14.03 -26.75 0.15
C ALA A 41 12.65 -27.29 -0.25
N GLU A 42 12.43 -28.60 -0.20
CA GLU A 42 11.13 -29.23 -0.48
C GLU A 42 10.03 -28.71 0.45
N GLY A 43 10.29 -28.62 1.75
CA GLY A 43 9.31 -28.13 2.71
C GLY A 43 8.97 -26.65 2.53
N HIS A 44 9.96 -25.80 2.24
CA HIS A 44 9.70 -24.39 1.93
C HIS A 44 8.96 -24.21 0.61
N TRP A 45 9.30 -24.99 -0.43
CA TRP A 45 8.56 -24.94 -1.70
C TRP A 45 7.09 -25.32 -1.53
N HIS A 46 6.78 -26.30 -0.68
CA HIS A 46 5.39 -26.60 -0.35
C HIS A 46 4.69 -25.41 0.33
N ALA A 47 5.34 -24.75 1.30
CA ALA A 47 4.77 -23.58 1.98
C ALA A 47 4.60 -22.36 1.05
N VAL A 48 5.56 -22.13 0.15
CA VAL A 48 5.49 -21.06 -0.85
C VAL A 48 4.36 -21.31 -1.84
N THR A 49 4.17 -22.54 -2.31
CA THR A 49 3.06 -22.90 -3.20
C THR A 49 1.71 -22.68 -2.53
N ASP A 50 1.50 -23.17 -1.30
CA ASP A 50 0.26 -22.92 -0.55
C ASP A 50 0.01 -21.41 -0.35
N LEU A 51 1.05 -20.64 -0.04
CA LEU A 51 0.95 -19.18 0.04
C LEU A 51 0.52 -18.56 -1.30
N GLN A 52 1.15 -18.94 -2.41
CA GLN A 52 0.84 -18.42 -3.74
C GLN A 52 -0.59 -18.74 -4.17
N GLU A 53 -1.09 -19.95 -3.87
CA GLU A 53 -2.46 -20.35 -4.14
C GLU A 53 -3.46 -19.49 -3.35
N ARG A 54 -3.23 -19.29 -2.05
CA ARG A 54 -4.07 -18.43 -1.21
C ARG A 54 -4.06 -16.98 -1.69
N LEU A 55 -2.90 -16.47 -2.10
CA LEU A 55 -2.77 -15.12 -2.66
C LEU A 55 -3.54 -14.99 -3.96
N ALA A 56 -3.44 -15.97 -4.86
CA ALA A 56 -4.18 -15.99 -6.12
C ALA A 56 -5.69 -15.97 -5.89
N VAL A 57 -6.19 -16.77 -4.95
CA VAL A 57 -7.62 -16.76 -4.57
C VAL A 57 -8.02 -15.41 -3.98
N ALA A 58 -7.23 -14.84 -3.07
CA ALA A 58 -7.53 -13.54 -2.48
C ALA A 58 -7.50 -12.39 -3.51
N ALA A 59 -6.64 -12.49 -4.53
CA ALA A 59 -6.48 -11.48 -5.57
C ALA A 59 -7.70 -11.36 -6.48
N VAL A 60 -8.52 -12.41 -6.60
CA VAL A 60 -9.75 -12.42 -7.42
C VAL A 60 -10.76 -11.37 -6.96
N GLY A 61 -10.83 -11.08 -5.66
CA GLY A 61 -11.82 -10.17 -5.07
C GLY A 61 -13.16 -10.86 -4.77
N GLY A 62 -14.26 -10.18 -5.05
CA GLY A 62 -15.61 -10.70 -4.86
C GLY A 62 -16.00 -11.83 -5.82
N SER A 63 -17.23 -12.33 -5.69
CA SER A 63 -17.74 -13.37 -6.59
C SER A 63 -17.74 -12.92 -8.05
N GLU A 64 -17.69 -13.87 -8.99
CA GLU A 64 -17.78 -13.59 -10.42
C GLU A 64 -19.00 -12.72 -10.77
N GLN A 65 -20.16 -13.03 -10.18
CA GLN A 65 -21.37 -12.24 -10.37
C GLN A 65 -21.21 -10.80 -9.86
N ALA A 66 -20.55 -10.58 -8.72
CA ALA A 66 -20.30 -9.25 -8.19
C ALA A 66 -19.35 -8.44 -9.09
N ARG A 67 -18.29 -9.08 -9.59
CA ARG A 67 -17.33 -8.47 -10.52
C ARG A 67 -17.95 -8.13 -11.87
N ALA A 68 -18.76 -9.04 -12.43
CA ALA A 68 -19.51 -8.79 -13.66
C ALA A 68 -20.49 -7.60 -13.50
N ARG A 69 -21.22 -7.53 -12.38
CA ARG A 69 -22.08 -6.37 -12.08
C ARG A 69 -21.30 -5.08 -11.91
N HIS A 70 -20.09 -5.13 -11.35
CA HIS A 70 -19.23 -3.97 -11.20
C HIS A 70 -18.78 -3.43 -12.56
N VAL A 71 -18.27 -4.30 -13.42
CA VAL A 71 -17.81 -3.94 -14.78
C VAL A 71 -18.98 -3.50 -15.67
N ALA A 72 -20.16 -4.11 -15.55
CA ALA A 72 -21.35 -3.72 -16.29
C ALA A 72 -21.82 -2.28 -16.01
N ARG A 73 -21.33 -1.66 -14.92
CA ARG A 73 -21.56 -0.23 -14.61
C ARG A 73 -20.51 0.69 -15.22
N GLY A 74 -19.62 0.19 -16.08
CA GLY A 74 -18.54 0.96 -16.71
C GLY A 74 -17.31 1.18 -15.82
N LYS A 75 -17.24 0.51 -14.66
CA LYS A 75 -16.18 0.69 -13.65
C LYS A 75 -15.03 -0.27 -13.89
N LEU A 76 -13.80 0.20 -13.70
CA LEU A 76 -12.62 -0.66 -13.62
C LEU A 76 -12.66 -1.48 -12.33
N LEU A 77 -12.16 -2.72 -12.36
CA LEU A 77 -12.01 -3.49 -11.12
C LEU A 77 -10.98 -2.82 -10.20
N PRO A 78 -11.10 -3.01 -8.88
CA PRO A 78 -10.19 -2.39 -7.90
C PRO A 78 -8.70 -2.64 -8.16
N ARG A 79 -8.30 -3.87 -8.55
CA ARG A 79 -6.90 -4.16 -8.91
C ARG A 79 -6.50 -3.49 -10.22
N ASP A 80 -7.36 -3.50 -11.23
CA ASP A 80 -7.10 -2.78 -12.49
C ASP A 80 -6.91 -1.27 -12.27
N ARG A 81 -7.63 -0.69 -11.29
CA ARG A 81 -7.44 0.72 -10.89
C ARG A 81 -6.08 0.95 -10.25
N VAL A 82 -5.63 0.04 -9.38
CA VAL A 82 -4.28 0.10 -8.80
C VAL A 82 -3.24 -0.01 -9.91
N ASP A 83 -3.33 -1.01 -10.78
CA ASP A 83 -2.36 -1.24 -11.85
C ASP A 83 -2.29 -0.07 -12.84
N ALA A 84 -3.45 0.51 -13.20
CA ALA A 84 -3.52 1.68 -14.09
C ALA A 84 -3.01 2.97 -13.44
N LEU A 85 -3.07 3.07 -12.11
CA LEU A 85 -2.56 4.22 -11.35
C LEU A 85 -1.03 4.22 -11.29
N LEU A 86 -0.40 3.04 -11.18
CA LEU A 86 1.03 2.89 -10.97
C LEU A 86 1.84 3.24 -12.23
N ASP A 87 3.11 3.57 -12.01
CA ASP A 87 4.07 3.73 -13.10
C ASP A 87 4.31 2.39 -13.80
N ARG A 88 4.36 2.43 -15.14
CA ARG A 88 4.53 1.23 -15.95
C ARG A 88 5.80 0.47 -15.56
N GLY A 89 5.64 -0.81 -15.21
CA GLY A 89 6.73 -1.70 -14.81
C GLY A 89 7.26 -1.44 -13.39
N SER A 90 6.66 -0.52 -12.63
CA SER A 90 7.03 -0.32 -11.23
C SER A 90 6.50 -1.45 -10.34
N PRO A 91 7.22 -1.83 -9.28
CA PRO A 91 6.74 -2.83 -8.34
C PRO A 91 5.60 -2.28 -7.48
N PHE A 92 4.74 -3.19 -7.02
CA PHE A 92 3.73 -2.93 -6.00
C PHE A 92 3.97 -3.85 -4.81
N LEU A 93 4.29 -3.27 -3.65
CA LEU A 93 4.43 -4.01 -2.39
C LEU A 93 3.07 -4.04 -1.70
N GLU A 94 2.29 -5.09 -1.97
CA GLU A 94 0.98 -5.29 -1.34
C GLU A 94 1.11 -5.60 0.16
N LEU A 95 0.28 -4.95 0.97
CA LEU A 95 0.23 -5.10 2.41
C LEU A 95 -0.97 -5.97 2.81
N SER A 96 -0.69 -7.01 3.59
CA SER A 96 -1.71 -7.91 4.17
C SER A 96 -2.74 -8.43 3.14
N PRO A 97 -2.31 -9.03 2.01
CA PRO A 97 -3.22 -9.55 0.98
C PRO A 97 -4.18 -10.65 1.50
N LEU A 98 -3.75 -11.40 2.52
CA LEU A 98 -4.56 -12.46 3.16
C LEU A 98 -5.38 -11.98 4.37
N ALA A 99 -5.57 -10.67 4.55
CA ALA A 99 -6.41 -10.16 5.64
C ALA A 99 -7.82 -10.75 5.59
N ALA A 100 -8.37 -11.07 6.77
CA ALA A 100 -9.68 -11.71 6.96
C ALA A 100 -9.84 -13.14 6.37
N ASN A 101 -8.76 -13.78 5.94
CA ASN A 101 -8.81 -15.14 5.42
C ASN A 101 -9.32 -16.12 6.48
N GLY A 102 -10.50 -16.72 6.23
CA GLY A 102 -11.14 -17.69 7.13
C GLY A 102 -11.65 -17.11 8.46
N LEU A 103 -11.79 -15.79 8.58
CA LEU A 103 -12.17 -15.16 9.85
C LEU A 103 -13.69 -14.99 10.05
N TYR A 104 -14.41 -14.68 8.98
CA TYR A 104 -15.86 -14.44 9.02
C TYR A 104 -16.62 -15.59 8.36
N ASP A 105 -17.92 -15.72 8.65
CA ASP A 105 -18.78 -16.76 8.08
C ASP A 105 -18.79 -16.74 6.54
N ASP A 106 -18.78 -15.53 5.97
CA ASP A 106 -18.67 -15.33 4.55
C ASP A 106 -17.25 -14.89 4.14
N PRO A 107 -16.76 -15.28 2.96
CA PRO A 107 -15.48 -14.81 2.45
C PRO A 107 -15.44 -13.28 2.32
N VAL A 108 -14.40 -12.67 2.91
CA VAL A 108 -14.05 -11.26 2.73
C VAL A 108 -12.58 -11.15 2.27
N PRO A 109 -12.26 -11.54 1.01
CA PRO A 109 -10.88 -11.57 0.51
C PRO A 109 -10.16 -10.24 0.70
N GLY A 110 -8.93 -10.30 1.22
CA GLY A 110 -8.11 -9.11 1.50
C GLY A 110 -8.76 -8.11 2.47
N ALA A 111 -9.77 -8.52 3.24
CA ALA A 111 -10.65 -7.65 4.03
C ALA A 111 -11.39 -6.58 3.20
N GLY A 112 -11.66 -6.83 1.91
CA GLY A 112 -12.41 -5.92 1.04
C GLY A 112 -11.66 -4.62 0.69
N ILE A 113 -10.34 -4.61 0.86
CA ILE A 113 -9.49 -3.44 0.60
C ILE A 113 -8.11 -3.88 0.15
N ILE A 114 -7.60 -3.27 -0.92
CA ILE A 114 -6.25 -3.47 -1.43
C ILE A 114 -5.41 -2.32 -0.88
N THR A 115 -4.29 -2.64 -0.24
CA THR A 115 -3.38 -1.64 0.33
C THR A 115 -1.97 -1.99 -0.08
N GLY A 116 -1.14 -1.01 -0.41
CA GLY A 116 0.25 -1.28 -0.74
C GLY A 116 1.06 -0.03 -1.02
N ILE A 117 2.35 -0.22 -1.27
CA ILE A 117 3.26 0.84 -1.69
C ILE A 117 3.57 0.64 -3.15
N GLY A 118 3.36 1.65 -3.97
CA GLY A 118 3.73 1.63 -5.38
C GLY A 118 4.26 2.99 -5.84
N ARG A 119 4.76 3.04 -7.08
CA ARG A 119 5.25 4.30 -7.65
C ARG A 119 4.18 4.96 -8.51
N ILE A 120 3.96 6.25 -8.28
CA ILE A 120 3.04 7.10 -9.02
C ILE A 120 3.81 8.36 -9.41
N ALA A 121 3.98 8.61 -10.70
CA ALA A 121 4.77 9.73 -11.22
C ALA A 121 6.18 9.82 -10.59
N GLY A 122 6.85 8.68 -10.44
CA GLY A 122 8.19 8.54 -9.87
C GLY A 122 8.23 8.59 -8.34
N ARG A 123 7.08 8.76 -7.66
CA ARG A 123 7.00 8.90 -6.20
C ARG A 123 6.41 7.65 -5.55
N GLU A 124 7.05 7.20 -4.47
CA GLU A 124 6.52 6.12 -3.63
C GLU A 124 5.31 6.63 -2.84
N CYS A 125 4.15 6.00 -3.04
CA CYS A 125 2.89 6.35 -2.41
C CYS A 125 2.25 5.12 -1.77
N VAL A 126 1.57 5.32 -0.64
CA VAL A 126 0.66 4.32 -0.11
C VAL A 126 -0.67 4.44 -0.86
N VAL A 127 -1.10 3.35 -1.47
CA VAL A 127 -2.39 3.23 -2.14
C VAL A 127 -3.34 2.44 -1.24
N VAL A 128 -4.57 2.94 -1.10
CA VAL A 128 -5.65 2.29 -0.36
C VAL A 128 -6.89 2.28 -1.25
N ALA A 129 -7.25 1.11 -1.78
CA ALA A 129 -8.34 0.95 -2.74
C ALA A 129 -9.42 0.01 -2.21
N ASN A 130 -10.65 0.49 -2.09
CA ASN A 130 -11.77 -0.35 -1.68
C ASN A 130 -12.13 -1.35 -2.79
N ASP A 131 -12.46 -2.58 -2.39
CA ASP A 131 -13.00 -3.57 -3.30
C ASP A 131 -14.53 -3.63 -3.20
N ALA A 132 -15.21 -2.84 -4.05
CA ALA A 132 -16.66 -2.81 -4.12
C ALA A 132 -17.32 -4.14 -4.50
N THR A 133 -16.53 -5.10 -5.03
CA THR A 133 -17.03 -6.44 -5.38
C THR A 133 -17.10 -7.36 -4.16
N VAL A 134 -16.33 -7.07 -3.11
CA VAL A 134 -16.36 -7.77 -1.82
C VAL A 134 -17.37 -7.10 -0.89
N LYS A 135 -18.55 -7.71 -0.73
CA LYS A 135 -19.61 -7.22 0.18
C LYS A 135 -19.95 -5.73 -0.03
N GLY A 136 -19.90 -5.24 -1.28
CA GLY A 136 -20.17 -3.84 -1.60
C GLY A 136 -19.10 -2.85 -1.15
N GLY A 137 -17.89 -3.32 -0.84
CA GLY A 137 -16.80 -2.50 -0.29
C GLY A 137 -17.07 -2.04 1.14
N THR A 138 -17.96 -2.72 1.86
CA THR A 138 -18.29 -2.37 3.24
C THR A 138 -17.14 -2.66 4.19
N TYR A 139 -16.97 -1.82 5.21
CA TYR A 139 -15.92 -1.99 6.19
C TYR A 139 -16.32 -2.97 7.28
N TYR A 140 -15.62 -4.11 7.28
CA TYR A 140 -15.56 -5.03 8.40
C TYR A 140 -14.53 -4.53 9.44
N PRO A 141 -14.50 -5.11 10.66
CA PRO A 141 -13.49 -4.76 11.66
C PRO A 141 -12.06 -4.85 11.12
N LEU A 142 -11.75 -5.90 10.36
CA LEU A 142 -10.44 -6.03 9.72
C LEU A 142 -10.20 -5.10 8.53
N THR A 143 -11.24 -4.61 7.86
CA THR A 143 -11.08 -3.57 6.83
C THR A 143 -10.58 -2.29 7.47
N VAL A 144 -11.16 -1.89 8.61
CA VAL A 144 -10.69 -0.73 9.39
C VAL A 144 -9.25 -0.94 9.83
N LYS A 145 -8.94 -2.08 10.46
CA LYS A 145 -7.59 -2.39 10.93
C LYS A 145 -6.55 -2.35 9.79
N LYS A 146 -6.89 -2.90 8.62
CA LYS A 146 -6.01 -2.88 7.44
C LYS A 146 -5.83 -1.47 6.88
N HIS A 147 -6.88 -0.65 6.82
CA HIS A 147 -6.79 0.75 6.43
C HIS A 147 -5.87 1.53 7.38
N LEU A 148 -6.11 1.44 8.70
CA LEU A 148 -5.28 2.12 9.70
C LEU A 148 -3.83 1.67 9.64
N ARG A 149 -3.57 0.37 9.40
CA ARG A 149 -2.21 -0.13 9.21
C ARG A 149 -1.52 0.48 7.99
N ALA A 150 -2.24 0.68 6.88
CA ALA A 150 -1.69 1.35 5.70
C ALA A 150 -1.33 2.82 6.01
N GLN A 151 -2.17 3.54 6.76
CA GLN A 151 -1.87 4.90 7.22
C GLN A 151 -0.68 4.95 8.19
N GLU A 152 -0.52 3.95 9.05
CA GLU A 152 0.65 3.85 9.94
C GLU A 152 1.94 3.68 9.14
N VAL A 153 1.92 2.84 8.10
CA VAL A 153 3.04 2.70 7.16
C VAL A 153 3.32 4.02 6.45
N ALA A 154 2.28 4.73 5.99
CA ALA A 154 2.44 6.02 5.35
C ALA A 154 3.06 7.06 6.29
N LEU A 155 2.56 7.16 7.52
CA LEU A 155 3.03 8.10 8.54
C LEU A 155 4.50 7.87 8.89
N HIS A 156 4.87 6.63 9.23
CA HIS A 156 6.24 6.31 9.66
C HIS A 156 7.27 6.47 8.53
N ASN A 157 6.87 6.30 7.28
CA ASN A 157 7.77 6.40 6.12
C ASN A 157 7.60 7.70 5.33
N ARG A 158 6.75 8.63 5.80
CA ARG A 158 6.41 9.91 5.15
C ARG A 158 6.00 9.75 3.68
N LEU A 159 5.15 8.77 3.40
CA LEU A 159 4.65 8.47 2.05
C LEU A 159 3.30 9.15 1.82
N PRO A 160 3.11 9.88 0.70
CA PRO A 160 1.79 10.36 0.31
C PRO A 160 0.76 9.23 0.24
N CYS A 161 -0.48 9.54 0.63
CA CYS A 161 -1.58 8.60 0.62
C CYS A 161 -2.50 8.87 -0.58
N VAL A 162 -2.85 7.82 -1.31
CA VAL A 162 -3.85 7.84 -2.38
C VAL A 162 -4.99 6.88 -2.03
N TYR A 163 -6.18 7.42 -1.84
CA TYR A 163 -7.40 6.69 -1.51
C TYR A 163 -8.27 6.52 -2.75
N LEU A 164 -8.44 5.29 -3.23
CA LEU A 164 -9.39 4.95 -4.29
C LEU A 164 -10.68 4.47 -3.63
N VAL A 165 -11.60 5.42 -3.43
CA VAL A 165 -12.78 5.28 -2.58
C VAL A 165 -13.94 4.72 -3.38
N ASP A 166 -14.49 3.59 -2.91
CA ASP A 166 -15.64 2.91 -3.51
C ASP A 166 -16.25 1.96 -2.47
N SER A 167 -16.95 2.53 -1.48
CA SER A 167 -17.39 1.81 -0.29
C SER A 167 -18.86 2.10 0.04
N GLY A 168 -19.62 1.03 0.28
CA GLY A 168 -21.00 1.09 0.79
C GLY A 168 -21.14 1.51 2.26
N GLY A 169 -20.06 1.85 2.96
CA GLY A 169 -20.08 2.27 4.37
C GLY A 169 -19.60 1.17 5.33
N ALA A 170 -20.03 1.23 6.59
CA ALA A 170 -19.68 0.22 7.60
C ALA A 170 -20.54 -1.05 7.45
N PHE A 171 -19.97 -2.22 7.78
CA PHE A 171 -20.73 -3.45 7.89
C PHE A 171 -21.57 -3.43 9.18
N LEU A 172 -22.83 -3.00 9.05
CA LEU A 172 -23.73 -2.69 10.17
C LEU A 172 -23.90 -3.83 11.20
N PRO A 173 -23.94 -5.13 10.83
CA PRO A 173 -24.04 -6.20 11.82
C PRO A 173 -22.88 -6.26 12.83
N LEU A 174 -21.71 -5.69 12.50
CA LEU A 174 -20.53 -5.62 13.37
C LEU A 174 -20.14 -4.17 13.72
N GLN A 175 -21.11 -3.24 13.70
CA GLN A 175 -20.85 -1.81 13.88
C GLN A 175 -20.13 -1.46 15.19
N ASP A 176 -20.36 -2.22 16.27
CA ASP A 176 -19.73 -2.05 17.58
C ASP A 176 -18.22 -2.32 17.55
N GLN A 177 -17.77 -3.11 16.58
CA GLN A 177 -16.36 -3.42 16.31
C GLN A 177 -15.77 -2.58 15.16
N VAL A 178 -16.58 -1.68 14.59
CA VAL A 178 -16.18 -0.84 13.45
C VAL A 178 -16.20 0.63 13.79
N PHE A 179 -17.07 1.10 14.70
CA PHE A 179 -17.36 2.52 14.91
C PHE A 179 -16.79 3.14 16.21
N PRO A 180 -17.03 2.59 17.41
CA PRO A 180 -16.96 3.41 18.63
C PRO A 180 -15.56 3.67 19.23
N ASP A 181 -14.60 2.75 19.06
CA ASP A 181 -13.36 2.78 19.83
C ASP A 181 -12.24 3.61 19.18
N ARG A 182 -11.16 3.87 19.92
CA ARG A 182 -10.04 4.72 19.52
C ARG A 182 -9.43 4.33 18.18
N GLU A 183 -9.29 3.04 17.91
CA GLU A 183 -8.68 2.50 16.67
C GLU A 183 -9.76 1.93 15.72
N HIS A 184 -10.98 2.50 15.78
CA HIS A 184 -12.09 2.21 14.87
C HIS A 184 -12.18 3.27 13.74
N PHE A 185 -13.25 3.24 12.94
CA PHE A 185 -13.39 3.96 11.66
C PHE A 185 -12.99 5.44 11.72
N GLY A 186 -13.37 6.15 12.78
CA GLY A 186 -13.06 7.58 12.96
C GLY A 186 -11.56 7.90 13.04
N ARG A 187 -10.73 6.91 13.38
CA ARG A 187 -9.28 7.04 13.43
C ARG A 187 -8.66 7.31 12.06
N ILE A 188 -9.33 6.88 10.98
CA ILE A 188 -8.90 7.14 9.60
C ILE A 188 -8.79 8.64 9.37
N PHE A 189 -9.81 9.41 9.80
CA PHE A 189 -9.88 10.85 9.63
C PHE A 189 -8.88 11.58 10.53
N PHE A 190 -8.74 11.12 11.77
CA PHE A 190 -7.73 11.62 12.68
C PHE A 190 -6.32 11.50 12.07
N ASN A 191 -6.01 10.34 11.49
CA ASN A 191 -4.74 10.09 10.83
C ASN A 191 -4.57 10.95 9.56
N GLN A 192 -5.60 11.10 8.73
CA GLN A 192 -5.57 11.97 7.54
C GLN A 192 -5.21 13.41 7.92
N ALA A 193 -5.93 14.00 8.89
CA ALA A 193 -5.67 15.37 9.34
C ALA A 193 -4.26 15.53 9.93
N ARG A 194 -3.80 14.55 10.72
CA ARG A 194 -2.45 14.57 11.29
C ARG A 194 -1.37 14.46 10.22
N MET A 195 -1.51 13.55 9.26
CA MET A 195 -0.57 13.37 8.16
C MET A 195 -0.51 14.62 7.26
N SER A 196 -1.66 15.19 6.91
CA SER A 196 -1.73 16.46 6.17
C SER A 196 -0.98 17.58 6.92
N SER A 197 -1.18 17.73 8.24
CA SER A 197 -0.46 18.73 9.05
C SER A 197 1.06 18.53 9.10
N LEU A 198 1.54 17.32 8.82
CA LEU A 198 2.96 16.97 8.74
C LEU A 198 3.54 17.12 7.32
N GLY A 199 2.75 17.62 6.36
CA GLY A 199 3.13 17.75 4.96
C GLY A 199 3.16 16.41 4.20
N ILE A 200 2.42 15.40 4.68
CA ILE A 200 2.24 14.13 3.99
C ILE A 200 0.91 14.19 3.23
N ALA A 201 0.99 14.38 1.91
CA ALA A 201 -0.18 14.64 1.07
C ALA A 201 -1.23 13.52 1.16
N GLN A 202 -2.50 13.92 1.26
CA GLN A 202 -3.69 13.08 1.29
C GLN A 202 -4.50 13.32 0.02
N ILE A 203 -4.62 12.31 -0.85
CA ILE A 203 -5.29 12.44 -2.15
C ILE A 203 -6.41 11.41 -2.21
N ALA A 204 -7.61 11.83 -2.59
CA ALA A 204 -8.76 10.93 -2.72
C ALA A 204 -9.33 10.93 -4.13
N ALA A 205 -9.74 9.76 -4.61
CA ALA A 205 -10.53 9.60 -5.83
C ALA A 205 -11.80 8.80 -5.50
N VAL A 206 -12.95 9.45 -5.62
CA VAL A 206 -14.27 8.85 -5.41
C VAL A 206 -14.73 8.21 -6.72
N LEU A 207 -14.56 6.90 -6.80
CA LEU A 207 -14.81 6.08 -7.98
C LEU A 207 -16.11 5.27 -7.86
N GLY A 208 -16.98 5.65 -6.92
CA GLY A 208 -18.26 5.01 -6.64
C GLY A 208 -18.92 5.58 -5.40
N SER A 209 -19.61 4.74 -4.64
CA SER A 209 -20.33 5.20 -3.43
C SER A 209 -19.37 5.61 -2.33
N CYS A 210 -19.69 6.70 -1.63
CA CYS A 210 -18.97 7.21 -0.47
C CYS A 210 -19.98 7.75 0.56
N THR A 211 -20.49 6.85 1.41
CA THR A 211 -21.61 7.16 2.32
C THR A 211 -21.19 7.27 3.78
N ALA A 212 -21.92 8.10 4.53
CA ALA A 212 -21.83 8.29 5.97
C ALA A 212 -20.38 8.59 6.43
N GLY A 213 -19.81 7.74 7.29
CA GLY A 213 -18.43 7.93 7.74
C GLY A 213 -17.44 8.01 6.57
N GLY A 214 -17.65 7.22 5.51
CA GLY A 214 -16.75 7.21 4.35
C GLY A 214 -16.61 8.57 3.68
N ALA A 215 -17.64 9.42 3.75
CA ALA A 215 -17.66 10.75 3.13
C ALA A 215 -16.54 11.68 3.63
N TYR A 216 -16.01 11.45 4.83
CA TYR A 216 -14.90 12.24 5.36
C TYR A 216 -13.56 11.89 4.71
N VAL A 217 -13.39 10.73 4.07
CA VAL A 217 -12.14 10.41 3.36
C VAL A 217 -11.84 11.42 2.25
N PRO A 218 -12.76 11.69 1.29
CA PRO A 218 -12.54 12.75 0.31
C PRO A 218 -12.65 14.16 0.91
N ALA A 219 -13.59 14.40 1.84
CA ALA A 219 -13.77 15.75 2.40
C ALA A 219 -12.59 16.23 3.28
N MET A 220 -11.73 15.33 3.74
CA MET A 220 -10.51 15.64 4.51
C MET A 220 -9.22 15.34 3.74
N ALA A 221 -9.32 15.05 2.43
CA ALA A 221 -8.16 14.99 1.56
C ALA A 221 -7.67 16.41 1.22
N ASP A 222 -6.38 16.55 0.90
CA ASP A 222 -5.81 17.81 0.43
C ASP A 222 -6.29 18.12 -1.00
N GLU A 223 -6.47 17.08 -1.82
CA GLU A 223 -7.13 17.16 -3.13
C GLU A 223 -8.03 15.93 -3.35
N ALA A 224 -9.25 16.17 -3.84
CA ALA A 224 -10.28 15.17 -4.08
C ALA A 224 -10.78 15.19 -5.54
N VAL A 225 -10.78 14.01 -6.15
CA VAL A 225 -11.30 13.74 -7.49
C VAL A 225 -12.60 12.96 -7.37
N ILE A 226 -13.60 13.25 -8.21
CA ILE A 226 -14.86 12.48 -8.27
C ILE A 226 -15.22 12.16 -9.72
N VAL A 227 -15.67 10.94 -9.98
CA VAL A 227 -16.17 10.54 -11.31
C VAL A 227 -17.63 10.96 -11.44
N ARG A 228 -17.95 11.73 -12.49
CA ARG A 228 -19.32 12.15 -12.83
C ARG A 228 -20.23 10.94 -13.05
N ASP A 229 -21.50 11.05 -12.64
CA ASP A 229 -22.54 10.03 -12.86
C ASP A 229 -22.19 8.63 -12.30
N GLN A 230 -21.23 8.57 -11.37
CA GLN A 230 -20.71 7.32 -10.79
C GLN A 230 -20.30 7.50 -9.33
N GLY A 231 -19.49 8.53 -9.05
CA GLY A 231 -19.04 8.89 -7.72
C GLY A 231 -20.13 9.65 -6.96
N THR A 232 -20.37 9.27 -5.71
CA THR A 232 -21.34 9.97 -4.85
C THR A 232 -20.80 10.13 -3.43
N ILE A 233 -21.02 11.30 -2.81
CA ILE A 233 -20.59 11.60 -1.44
C ILE A 233 -21.79 12.12 -0.65
N PHE A 234 -22.12 11.50 0.48
CA PHE A 234 -23.15 12.03 1.38
C PHE A 234 -23.03 11.47 2.80
N LEU A 235 -23.40 12.26 3.81
CA LEU A 235 -23.47 11.80 5.21
C LEU A 235 -24.64 10.85 5.47
N GLY A 236 -25.70 10.95 4.66
CA GLY A 236 -26.84 10.05 4.69
C GLY A 236 -27.34 9.83 3.26
N GLY A 237 -27.36 8.59 2.80
CA GLY A 237 -27.81 8.29 1.44
C GLY A 237 -29.33 8.43 1.25
N PRO A 238 -29.82 8.30 0.01
CA PRO A 238 -31.24 8.43 -0.29
C PRO A 238 -32.19 7.62 0.60
N PRO A 239 -31.88 6.36 0.98
CA PRO A 239 -32.73 5.61 1.90
C PRO A 239 -32.88 6.28 3.27
N LEU A 240 -31.81 6.90 3.79
CA LEU A 240 -31.82 7.57 5.09
C LEU A 240 -32.56 8.92 5.01
N VAL A 241 -32.35 9.69 3.93
CA VAL A 241 -33.05 10.95 3.68
C VAL A 241 -34.56 10.72 3.62
N LYS A 242 -34.98 9.71 2.85
CA LYS A 242 -36.39 9.31 2.75
C LYS A 242 -36.97 8.89 4.09
N ALA A 243 -36.23 8.10 4.87
CA ALA A 243 -36.69 7.65 6.19
C ALA A 243 -36.82 8.81 7.20
N ALA A 244 -35.93 9.80 7.15
CA ALA A 244 -35.90 10.91 8.08
C ALA A 244 -36.89 12.05 7.74
N THR A 245 -37.09 12.32 6.45
CA THR A 245 -37.81 13.53 5.99
C THR A 245 -38.99 13.24 5.06
N GLY A 246 -39.07 12.02 4.52
CA GLY A 246 -40.01 11.67 3.45
C GLY A 246 -39.56 12.11 2.04
N GLU A 247 -38.48 12.87 1.91
CA GLU A 247 -37.96 13.35 0.63
C GLU A 247 -37.44 12.19 -0.23
N VAL A 248 -37.78 12.21 -1.52
CA VAL A 248 -37.31 11.23 -2.51
C VAL A 248 -36.37 11.94 -3.46
N VAL A 249 -35.08 11.62 -3.34
CA VAL A 249 -33.99 12.19 -4.12
C VAL A 249 -33.10 11.07 -4.64
N THR A 250 -32.52 11.21 -5.83
CA THR A 250 -31.57 10.23 -6.35
C THR A 250 -30.19 10.41 -5.70
N ALA A 251 -29.30 9.42 -5.84
CA ALA A 251 -27.94 9.52 -5.32
C ALA A 251 -27.13 10.64 -6.02
N GLU A 252 -27.34 10.84 -7.32
CA GLU A 252 -26.65 11.89 -8.09
C GLU A 252 -27.16 13.29 -7.71
N GLU A 253 -28.46 13.47 -7.53
CA GLU A 253 -29.02 14.76 -7.08
C GLU A 253 -28.59 15.11 -5.65
N LEU A 254 -28.48 14.11 -4.78
CA LEU A 254 -28.14 14.32 -3.37
C LEU A 254 -26.66 14.64 -3.16
N GLY A 255 -25.77 14.00 -3.91
CA GLY A 255 -24.33 14.05 -3.65
C GLY A 255 -23.46 13.59 -4.82
N GLY A 256 -23.90 13.83 -6.05
CA GLY A 256 -23.18 13.45 -7.26
C GLY A 256 -21.95 14.30 -7.56
N GLY A 257 -21.20 13.90 -8.58
CA GLY A 257 -19.95 14.54 -8.97
C GLY A 257 -20.12 16.02 -9.35
N LEU A 258 -21.18 16.34 -10.09
CA LEU A 258 -21.45 17.73 -10.48
C LEU A 258 -21.76 18.64 -9.29
N LEU A 259 -22.57 18.14 -8.35
CA LEU A 259 -22.93 18.90 -7.15
C LEU A 259 -21.67 19.22 -6.33
N HIS A 260 -20.80 18.23 -6.14
CA HIS A 260 -19.61 18.44 -5.32
C HIS A 260 -18.54 19.30 -5.99
N ALA A 261 -18.34 19.15 -7.30
CA ALA A 261 -17.32 19.91 -8.03
C ALA A 261 -17.75 21.32 -8.47
N ARG A 262 -19.06 21.62 -8.53
CA ARG A 262 -19.56 22.93 -9.01
C ARG A 262 -20.25 23.77 -7.96
N THR A 263 -20.87 23.15 -6.96
CA THR A 263 -21.71 23.86 -5.99
C THR A 263 -21.10 23.84 -4.59
N SER A 264 -20.84 22.65 -4.04
CA SER A 264 -20.40 22.55 -2.63
C SER A 264 -18.90 22.78 -2.41
N GLY A 265 -18.06 22.47 -3.41
CA GLY A 265 -16.60 22.50 -3.28
C GLY A 265 -15.99 21.37 -2.44
N VAL A 266 -16.74 20.30 -2.15
CA VAL A 266 -16.21 19.11 -1.43
C VAL A 266 -15.17 18.35 -2.28
N THR A 267 -15.21 18.50 -3.61
CA THR A 267 -14.25 17.88 -4.52
C THR A 267 -13.68 18.93 -5.46
N ASP A 268 -12.39 18.83 -5.75
CA ASP A 268 -11.64 19.80 -6.54
C ASP A 268 -11.68 19.48 -8.05
N HIS A 269 -11.75 18.19 -8.39
CA HIS A 269 -11.63 17.71 -9.76
C HIS A 269 -12.81 16.82 -10.16
N LEU A 270 -13.44 17.13 -11.28
CA LEU A 270 -14.48 16.29 -11.90
C LEU A 270 -13.86 15.45 -13.03
N ALA A 271 -13.91 14.13 -12.87
CA ALA A 271 -13.49 13.17 -13.88
C ALA A 271 -14.68 12.62 -14.66
N GLU A 272 -14.42 12.13 -15.87
CA GLU A 272 -15.47 11.60 -16.76
C GLU A 272 -15.61 10.07 -16.65
N ASP A 273 -14.55 9.38 -16.24
CA ASP A 273 -14.52 7.95 -15.98
C ASP A 273 -13.35 7.61 -15.02
N ASP A 274 -13.23 6.34 -14.64
CA ASP A 274 -12.13 5.85 -13.79
C ASP A 274 -10.75 6.18 -14.39
N ALA A 275 -10.55 5.98 -15.69
CA ALA A 275 -9.25 6.21 -16.32
C ALA A 275 -8.85 7.69 -16.29
N HIS A 276 -9.80 8.60 -16.48
CA HIS A 276 -9.60 10.03 -16.32
C HIS A 276 -9.29 10.39 -14.88
N ALA A 277 -10.02 9.84 -13.90
CA ALA A 277 -9.76 10.09 -12.49
C ALA A 277 -8.33 9.68 -12.10
N LEU A 278 -7.88 8.50 -12.53
CA LEU A 278 -6.52 8.03 -12.25
C LEU A 278 -5.44 8.92 -12.91
N ARG A 279 -5.69 9.45 -14.12
CA ARG A 279 -4.78 10.44 -14.75
C ARG A 279 -4.70 11.75 -13.97
N ILE A 280 -5.82 12.21 -13.41
CA ILE A 280 -5.84 13.40 -12.54
C ILE A 280 -5.05 13.13 -11.27
N VAL A 281 -5.27 12.00 -10.59
CA VAL A 281 -4.51 11.59 -9.40
C VAL A 281 -3.00 11.54 -9.69
N ARG A 282 -2.59 10.98 -10.84
CA ARG A 282 -1.18 10.98 -11.26
C ARG A 282 -0.64 12.39 -11.43
N SER A 283 -1.42 13.30 -12.02
CA SER A 283 -1.06 14.72 -12.18
C SER A 283 -0.91 15.43 -10.83
N ILE A 284 -1.79 15.15 -9.87
CA ILE A 284 -1.69 15.67 -8.49
C ILE A 284 -0.37 15.21 -7.87
N VAL A 285 -0.07 13.91 -7.91
CA VAL A 285 1.18 13.36 -7.36
C VAL A 285 2.43 13.97 -8.02
N ALA A 286 2.40 14.19 -9.33
CA ALA A 286 3.49 14.81 -10.08
C ALA A 286 3.77 16.26 -9.67
N ASN A 287 2.77 16.99 -9.16
CA ASN A 287 2.88 18.38 -8.72
C ASN A 287 3.19 18.52 -7.22
N LEU A 288 3.34 17.41 -6.48
CA LEU A 288 3.74 17.48 -5.08
C LEU A 288 5.16 18.05 -4.94
N ALA A 289 5.42 18.68 -3.79
CA ALA A 289 6.72 19.23 -3.48
C ALA A 289 7.85 18.17 -3.62
N PRO A 290 9.07 18.60 -4.02
CA PRO A 290 10.20 17.69 -4.20
C PRO A 290 10.45 16.79 -2.99
N ARG A 291 10.89 15.56 -3.24
CA ARG A 291 11.27 14.62 -2.17
C ARG A 291 12.46 15.19 -1.39
N ALA A 292 12.41 15.09 -0.07
CA ALA A 292 13.59 15.32 0.75
C ALA A 292 14.74 14.38 0.31
N PRO A 293 15.99 14.86 0.28
CA PRO A 293 17.13 14.01 -0.03
C PRO A 293 17.22 12.87 1.00
N ARG A 294 17.79 11.74 0.58
CA ARG A 294 18.05 10.62 1.49
C ARG A 294 19.02 11.10 2.59
N PRO A 295 18.79 10.76 3.87
CA PRO A 295 19.66 11.22 4.94
C PRO A 295 20.97 10.40 5.06
N TRP A 296 21.17 9.41 4.18
CA TRP A 296 22.37 8.59 4.11
C TRP A 296 22.93 8.53 2.67
N ALA A 297 24.24 8.29 2.57
CA ALA A 297 24.89 7.98 1.30
C ALA A 297 24.39 6.65 0.76
N VAL A 298 24.23 6.56 -0.56
CA VAL A 298 23.81 5.35 -1.26
C VAL A 298 24.93 4.96 -2.20
N GLU A 299 25.46 3.76 -2.00
CA GLU A 299 26.44 3.16 -2.89
C GLU A 299 25.73 2.38 -4.01
N PRO A 300 26.41 2.07 -5.13
CA PRO A 300 25.86 1.18 -6.15
C PRO A 300 25.52 -0.19 -5.55
N ALA A 301 24.30 -0.67 -5.83
CA ALA A 301 23.88 -1.99 -5.38
C ALA A 301 24.74 -3.09 -6.03
N GLU A 302 25.08 -4.10 -5.25
CA GLU A 302 25.83 -5.28 -5.70
C GLU A 302 25.05 -6.54 -5.31
N GLU A 303 24.87 -7.47 -6.26
CA GLU A 303 24.21 -8.74 -5.96
C GLU A 303 24.94 -9.48 -4.84
N PRO A 304 24.22 -10.20 -3.94
CA PRO A 304 24.86 -11.03 -2.93
C PRO A 304 25.83 -12.04 -3.57
N ALA A 305 27.00 -12.22 -2.96
CA ALA A 305 27.99 -13.22 -3.40
C ALA A 305 27.51 -14.66 -3.18
N VAL A 306 26.50 -14.85 -2.33
CA VAL A 306 25.82 -16.13 -2.11
C VAL A 306 24.42 -16.07 -2.73
N ASP A 307 24.12 -17.04 -3.59
CA ASP A 307 22.85 -17.11 -4.33
C ASP A 307 21.61 -17.01 -3.40
N PRO A 308 20.77 -15.98 -3.55
CA PRO A 308 19.52 -15.83 -2.80
C PRO A 308 18.56 -17.02 -2.93
N ALA A 309 18.55 -17.71 -4.07
CA ALA A 309 17.69 -18.89 -4.27
C ALA A 309 18.04 -20.05 -3.31
N GLY A 310 19.28 -20.08 -2.80
CA GLY A 310 19.73 -21.05 -1.80
C GLY A 310 19.11 -20.87 -0.41
N LEU A 311 18.32 -19.81 -0.17
CA LEU A 311 17.69 -19.54 1.13
C LEU A 311 16.79 -20.69 1.60
N TYR A 312 16.03 -21.30 0.67
CA TYR A 312 15.15 -22.43 0.97
C TYR A 312 15.92 -23.67 1.40
N ALA A 313 17.17 -23.82 0.97
CA ALA A 313 18.00 -24.94 1.40
C ALA A 313 18.65 -24.66 2.77
N ALA A 314 18.97 -23.39 3.03
CA ALA A 314 19.71 -22.94 4.21
C ALA A 314 18.89 -22.92 5.51
N VAL A 315 17.61 -22.56 5.44
CA VAL A 315 16.75 -22.40 6.63
C VAL A 315 15.99 -23.70 6.92
N PRO A 316 16.16 -24.33 8.09
CA PRO A 316 15.37 -25.49 8.48
C PRO A 316 13.87 -25.19 8.55
N THR A 317 13.04 -26.12 8.09
CA THR A 317 11.57 -26.03 8.21
C THR A 317 11.05 -26.46 9.58
N ASP A 318 11.79 -27.29 10.32
CA ASP A 318 11.52 -27.58 11.73
C ASP A 318 12.07 -26.43 12.59
N SER A 319 11.17 -25.70 13.25
CA SER A 319 11.49 -24.54 14.09
C SER A 319 12.38 -24.85 15.30
N ARG A 320 12.57 -26.13 15.64
CA ARG A 320 13.46 -26.58 16.72
C ARG A 320 14.89 -26.82 16.26
N THR A 321 15.13 -26.86 14.94
CA THR A 321 16.46 -27.12 14.38
C THR A 321 17.26 -25.81 14.32
N PRO A 322 18.39 -25.70 15.04
CA PRO A 322 19.22 -24.51 14.97
C PRO A 322 19.96 -24.43 13.63
N TYR A 323 20.25 -23.21 13.18
CA TYR A 323 21.08 -22.93 12.01
C TYR A 323 21.84 -21.61 12.20
N ASP A 324 22.87 -21.37 11.39
CA ASP A 324 23.59 -20.09 11.43
C ASP A 324 22.83 -19.02 10.64
N VAL A 325 22.31 -18.01 11.34
CA VAL A 325 21.58 -16.88 10.71
C VAL A 325 22.41 -16.12 9.68
N ARG A 326 23.75 -16.23 9.74
CA ARG A 326 24.64 -15.64 8.73
C ARG A 326 24.38 -16.18 7.32
N GLU A 327 23.82 -17.39 7.21
CA GLU A 327 23.38 -17.94 5.91
C GLU A 327 22.26 -17.12 5.28
N VAL A 328 21.38 -16.52 6.08
CA VAL A 328 20.34 -15.60 5.60
C VAL A 328 20.97 -14.26 5.24
N ILE A 329 21.81 -13.72 6.13
CA ILE A 329 22.45 -12.41 5.91
C ILE A 329 23.25 -12.41 4.61
N ALA A 330 24.04 -13.46 4.37
CA ALA A 330 24.86 -13.61 3.17
C ALA A 330 24.06 -13.58 1.86
N ARG A 331 22.75 -13.85 1.91
CA ARG A 331 21.85 -13.93 0.74
C ARG A 331 20.96 -12.70 0.56
N VAL A 332 21.06 -11.72 1.45
CA VAL A 332 20.17 -10.54 1.48
C VAL A 332 20.95 -9.22 1.37
N VAL A 333 22.17 -9.14 1.89
CA VAL A 333 22.97 -7.90 1.88
C VAL A 333 23.87 -7.80 0.66
N ASP A 334 24.11 -6.57 0.21
CA ASP A 334 24.92 -6.27 -0.98
C ASP A 334 26.31 -6.91 -0.90
N GLY A 335 26.69 -7.68 -1.92
CA GLY A 335 27.99 -8.36 -1.98
C GLY A 335 28.30 -9.28 -0.79
N SER A 336 27.27 -9.70 -0.05
CA SER A 336 27.36 -10.52 1.17
C SER A 336 28.29 -9.96 2.26
N ARG A 337 28.36 -8.63 2.43
CA ARG A 337 29.25 -7.96 3.40
C ARG A 337 28.65 -6.75 4.10
#